data_AF-A0A7R9K586-F1
#
_entry.id   AF-A0A7R9K586-F1
#
_cell.length_a   1.000
_cell.length_b   1.000
_cell.length_c   1.000
_cell.angle_alpha   90.00
_cell.angle_beta   90.00
_cell.angle_gamma   90.00
#
_symmetry.space_group_name_H-M   'P 1'
#
loop_
_entity.id
_entity.type
_entity.pdbx_description
1 polymer ?
#
loop_
_entity_poly.entity_id
_entity_poly.type
_entity_poly.pdbx_seq_one_letter_code
_entity_poly.pdbx_strand_id
1 'polypeptide(L)'
;MRFPMFLVRIVKVSADFSHLSVYWLAQSSREDNEIESILKCLAGKLRHELSQLQVIGMVPRVDFVKDKQYALMADVDELLLKADLGEDYVPVHPHYHNNATFTQIEKFTPGLVYNTDHPEEIPEDKPLPPMRMNVFGLDHAFILNKIQTRMKKTRAVHRSEPAHLYQDTPVDEPQETPEYLSAKQRHDNFAKFLKHRQLSIEKTAKSTKNYRPELDLYEDELLESSKLYDEFVDEFDEKDYINESEENY
;
A
#
# COMPACT_ATOMS: atom_id res chain seq x y z
N MET A 1 -21.92 25.83 -26.92
CA MET A 1 -20.54 26.34 -26.87
C MET A 1 -19.70 25.32 -26.14
N ARG A 2 -18.72 24.71 -26.82
CA ARG A 2 -17.78 23.77 -26.20
C ARG A 2 -16.67 24.60 -25.58
N PHE A 3 -16.46 24.50 -24.28
CA PHE A 3 -15.36 25.20 -23.64
C PHE A 3 -14.07 24.44 -23.92
N PRO A 4 -12.99 25.10 -24.36
CA PRO A 4 -11.71 24.45 -24.51
C PRO A 4 -11.26 23.96 -23.14
N MET A 5 -10.91 22.67 -23.07
CA MET A 5 -10.49 22.03 -21.83
C MET A 5 -9.00 22.33 -21.62
N PHE A 6 -8.69 23.03 -20.53
CA PHE A 6 -7.33 23.29 -20.11
C PHE A 6 -7.14 22.83 -18.67
N LEU A 7 -5.92 22.41 -18.34
CA LEU A 7 -5.56 21.97 -16.99
C LEU A 7 -4.67 23.03 -16.33
N VAL A 8 -5.04 23.44 -15.12
CA VAL A 8 -4.19 24.28 -14.26
C VAL A 8 -3.27 23.35 -13.49
N ARG A 9 -1.96 23.57 -13.62
CA ARG A 9 -0.95 22.70 -12.99
C ARG A 9 -0.41 23.30 -11.71
N ILE A 10 0.05 24.55 -11.78
CA ILE A 10 0.73 25.23 -10.68
C ILE A 10 0.24 26.67 -10.61
N VAL A 11 -0.01 27.15 -9.40
CA VAL A 11 -0.21 28.57 -9.13
C VAL A 11 0.95 29.05 -8.28
N LYS A 12 1.72 30.02 -8.79
CA LYS A 12 2.80 30.65 -8.05
C LYS A 12 2.40 32.08 -7.72
N VAL A 13 2.65 32.47 -6.48
CA VAL A 13 2.46 33.84 -6.02
C VAL A 13 3.84 34.47 -5.87
N SER A 14 4.00 35.70 -6.35
CA SER A 14 5.22 36.48 -6.13
C SER A 14 5.43 36.72 -4.62
N ALA A 15 6.68 36.79 -4.16
CA ALA A 15 7.00 37.06 -2.76
C ALA A 15 6.35 38.36 -2.25
N ASP A 16 6.20 39.34 -3.13
CA ASP A 16 5.59 40.64 -2.83
C ASP A 16 4.06 40.64 -2.94
N PHE A 17 3.42 39.48 -3.17
CA PHE A 17 1.98 39.32 -3.38
C PHE A 17 1.37 40.26 -4.44
N SER A 18 2.18 40.77 -5.37
CA SER A 18 1.74 41.68 -6.43
C SER A 18 1.18 40.93 -7.65
N HIS A 19 1.81 39.81 -8.00
CA HIS A 19 1.47 38.99 -9.17
C HIS A 19 1.19 37.55 -8.76
N LEU A 20 0.19 36.96 -9.42
CA LEU A 20 -0.18 35.56 -9.32
C LEU A 20 -0.05 34.94 -10.70
N SER A 21 0.92 34.04 -10.87
CA SER A 21 1.21 33.34 -12.11
C SER A 21 0.54 31.97 -12.11
N VAL A 22 -0.47 31.80 -12.98
CA VAL A 22 -1.15 30.52 -13.18
C VAL A 22 -0.53 29.82 -14.39
N TYR A 23 0.08 28.67 -14.15
CA TYR A 23 0.64 27.82 -15.20
C TYR A 23 -0.43 26.84 -15.70
N TRP A 24 -0.72 26.89 -16.99
CA TRP A 24 -1.72 26.06 -17.63
C TRP A 24 -1.14 25.22 -18.76
N LEU A 25 -1.82 24.10 -19.02
CA LEU A 25 -1.54 23.14 -20.07
C LEU A 25 -2.78 22.99 -20.95
N ALA A 26 -2.57 22.98 -22.27
CA ALA A 26 -3.60 22.62 -23.24
C ALA A 26 -3.34 21.22 -23.78
N GLN A 27 -4.42 20.49 -24.02
CA GLN A 27 -4.38 19.16 -24.64
C GLN A 27 -4.04 19.23 -26.13
N SER A 28 -4.32 20.37 -26.78
CA SER A 28 -4.21 20.55 -28.23
C SER A 28 -3.50 21.86 -28.55
N SER A 29 -2.30 21.80 -29.15
CA SER A 29 -1.51 23.01 -29.48
C SER A 29 -2.21 23.97 -30.46
N ARG A 30 -3.20 23.48 -31.23
CA ARG A 30 -3.93 24.27 -32.24
C ARG A 30 -4.83 25.35 -31.64
N GLU A 31 -5.24 25.20 -30.37
CA GLU A 31 -6.19 26.10 -29.70
C GLU A 31 -5.51 27.03 -28.68
N ASP A 32 -4.18 26.97 -28.55
CA ASP A 32 -3.42 27.69 -27.50
C ASP A 32 -3.69 29.20 -27.51
N ASN A 33 -3.72 29.82 -28.68
CA ASN A 33 -3.93 31.27 -28.82
C ASN A 33 -5.37 31.68 -28.43
N GLU A 34 -6.35 30.84 -28.76
CA GLU A 34 -7.76 31.08 -28.42
C GLU A 34 -7.95 30.94 -26.91
N ILE A 35 -7.38 29.90 -26.31
CA ILE A 35 -7.37 29.66 -24.87
C ILE A 35 -6.69 30.81 -24.14
N GLU A 36 -5.53 31.29 -24.61
CA GLU A 36 -4.82 32.42 -24.01
C GLU A 36 -5.66 33.70 -24.03
N SER A 37 -6.36 33.99 -25.13
CA SER A 37 -7.26 35.14 -25.24
C SER A 37 -8.43 35.04 -24.27
N ILE A 38 -9.05 33.86 -24.17
CA ILE A 38 -10.15 33.60 -23.23
C ILE A 38 -9.66 33.75 -21.78
N LEU A 39 -8.51 33.17 -21.44
CA LEU A 39 -7.91 33.26 -20.10
C LEU A 39 -7.56 34.71 -19.72
N LYS A 40 -7.02 35.50 -20.65
CA LYS A 40 -6.78 36.94 -20.43
C LYS A 40 -8.07 37.70 -20.15
N CYS A 41 -9.15 37.39 -20.86
CA CYS A 41 -10.48 37.97 -20.60
C CYS A 41 -11.04 37.53 -19.23
N LEU A 42 -10.83 36.26 -18.86
CA LEU A 42 -11.29 35.70 -17.58
C LEU A 42 -10.46 36.18 -16.38
N ALA A 43 -9.19 36.56 -16.56
CA ALA A 43 -8.32 37.02 -15.47
C ALA A 43 -8.92 38.18 -14.67
N GLY A 44 -9.52 39.15 -15.37
CA GLY A 44 -10.19 40.28 -14.73
C GLY A 44 -11.44 39.88 -13.95
N LYS A 45 -12.25 38.98 -14.53
CA LYS A 45 -13.46 38.46 -13.88
C LYS A 45 -13.09 37.64 -12.64
N LEU A 46 -12.12 36.73 -12.75
CA LEU A 46 -11.63 35.93 -11.62
C LEU A 46 -11.10 36.80 -10.49
N ARG A 47 -10.35 37.86 -10.81
CA ARG A 47 -9.89 38.82 -9.79
C ARG A 47 -11.06 39.49 -9.07
N HIS A 48 -12.09 39.87 -9.82
CA HIS A 48 -13.29 40.47 -9.24
C HIS A 48 -14.03 39.49 -8.32
N GLU A 49 -14.25 38.26 -8.76
CA GLU A 49 -14.88 37.20 -7.95
C GLU A 49 -14.08 36.90 -6.67
N LEU A 50 -12.76 36.75 -6.78
CA LEU A 50 -11.88 36.56 -5.62
C LEU A 50 -11.93 37.75 -4.65
N SER A 51 -12.09 38.96 -5.17
CA SER A 51 -12.25 40.16 -4.35
C SER A 51 -13.62 40.21 -3.66
N GLN A 52 -14.68 39.74 -4.33
CA GLN A 52 -16.02 39.64 -3.73
C GLN A 52 -16.06 38.62 -2.60
N LEU A 53 -15.35 37.50 -2.76
CA LEU A 53 -15.25 36.45 -1.75
C LEU A 53 -14.46 36.89 -0.50
N GLN A 54 -13.79 38.05 -0.53
CA GLN A 54 -13.01 38.62 0.57
C GLN A 54 -12.04 37.64 1.26
N VAL A 55 -11.55 36.64 0.52
CA VAL A 55 -10.64 35.61 1.06
C VAL A 55 -9.28 36.22 1.44
N ILE A 56 -8.89 37.29 0.73
CA ILE A 56 -7.63 38.02 0.91
C ILE A 56 -7.89 39.52 0.78
N GLY A 57 -7.20 40.34 1.57
CA GLY A 57 -7.44 41.79 1.64
C GLY A 57 -7.16 42.52 0.31
N MET A 58 -6.06 42.18 -0.36
CA MET A 58 -5.73 42.71 -1.69
C MET A 58 -5.46 41.55 -2.65
N VAL A 59 -6.25 41.45 -3.73
CA VAL A 59 -6.07 40.39 -4.71
C VAL A 59 -4.98 40.77 -5.72
N PRO A 60 -3.90 39.96 -5.83
CA PRO A 60 -2.84 40.17 -6.83
C PRO A 60 -3.37 40.18 -8.26
N ARG A 61 -2.56 40.71 -9.18
CA ARG A 61 -2.86 40.60 -10.62
C ARG A 61 -2.68 39.15 -11.06
N VAL A 62 -3.71 38.58 -11.68
CA VAL A 62 -3.70 37.21 -12.20
C VAL A 62 -3.14 37.21 -13.61
N ASP A 63 -2.02 36.55 -13.82
CA ASP A 63 -1.34 36.39 -15.10
C ASP A 63 -1.33 34.90 -15.48
N PHE A 64 -1.92 34.56 -16.63
CA PHE A 64 -1.93 33.20 -17.17
C PHE A 64 -0.73 32.98 -18.09
N VAL A 65 0.07 31.94 -17.81
CA VAL A 65 1.29 31.63 -18.55
C VAL A 65 1.26 30.16 -18.99
N LYS A 66 1.51 29.90 -20.26
CA LYS A 66 1.67 28.52 -20.77
C LYS A 66 2.93 27.90 -20.17
N ASP A 67 2.83 26.67 -19.65
CA ASP A 67 3.97 25.96 -19.10
C ASP A 67 4.93 25.48 -20.21
N LYS A 68 6.01 26.24 -20.43
CA LYS A 68 7.06 25.88 -21.39
C LYS A 68 7.96 24.75 -20.89
N GLN A 69 8.12 24.61 -19.58
CA GLN A 69 8.98 23.57 -19.02
C GLN A 69 8.39 22.20 -19.31
N TYR A 70 7.08 22.08 -19.14
CA TYR A 70 6.37 20.85 -19.49
C TYR A 70 6.45 20.54 -20.98
N ALA A 71 6.27 21.54 -21.86
CA ALA A 71 6.41 21.32 -23.30
C ALA A 71 7.79 20.74 -23.66
N LEU A 72 8.85 21.31 -23.08
CA LEU A 72 10.21 20.82 -23.30
C LEU A 72 10.43 19.42 -22.72
N MET A 73 9.86 19.10 -21.55
CA MET A 73 9.94 17.75 -20.97
C MET A 73 9.19 16.73 -21.82
N ALA A 74 8.00 17.08 -22.34
CA ALA A 74 7.24 16.22 -23.24
C ALA A 74 7.99 15.95 -24.54
N ASP A 75 8.64 16.98 -25.13
CA ASP A 75 9.48 16.81 -26.32
C ASP A 75 10.67 15.89 -26.05
N VAL A 76 11.31 16.02 -24.87
CA VAL A 76 12.40 15.13 -24.44
C VAL A 76 11.90 13.71 -24.25
N ASP A 77 10.76 13.52 -23.59
CA ASP A 77 10.16 12.20 -23.38
C ASP A 77 9.82 11.54 -24.71
N GLU A 78 9.29 12.27 -25.68
CA GLU A 78 9.03 11.77 -27.04
C GLU A 78 10.33 11.33 -27.74
N LEU A 79 11.39 12.14 -27.65
CA LEU A 79 12.70 11.81 -28.22
C LEU A 79 13.35 10.60 -27.54
N LEU A 80 13.20 10.48 -26.21
CA LEU A 80 13.70 9.33 -25.45
C LEU A 80 12.95 8.06 -25.85
N LEU A 81 11.61 8.12 -25.95
CA LEU A 81 10.80 7.01 -26.44
C LEU A 81 11.24 6.57 -27.85
N LYS A 82 11.49 7.53 -28.74
CA LYS A 82 11.98 7.25 -30.09
C LYS A 82 13.37 6.61 -30.09
N ALA A 83 14.26 7.03 -29.18
CA ALA A 83 15.62 6.49 -29.08
C ALA A 83 15.64 5.06 -28.50
N ASP A 84 14.82 4.79 -27.48
CA ASP A 84 14.78 3.49 -26.79
C ASP A 84 14.08 2.42 -27.62
N LEU A 85 12.99 2.78 -28.31
CA LEU A 85 12.08 1.81 -28.97
C LEU A 85 12.19 1.81 -30.50
N GLY A 86 12.88 2.79 -31.10
CA GLY A 86 13.00 2.97 -32.54
C GLY A 86 11.78 3.64 -33.19
N GLU A 87 11.90 4.03 -34.47
CA GLU A 87 10.86 4.81 -35.18
C GLU A 87 9.58 4.00 -35.49
N ASP A 88 9.66 2.67 -35.45
CA ASP A 88 8.59 1.73 -35.84
C ASP A 88 7.74 1.24 -34.64
N TYR A 89 7.96 1.79 -33.45
CA TYR A 89 7.25 1.35 -32.25
C TYR A 89 5.77 1.75 -32.28
N VAL A 90 4.90 0.76 -32.50
CA VAL A 90 3.45 0.89 -32.30
C VAL A 90 3.11 0.22 -30.97
N PRO A 91 2.63 0.98 -29.96
CA PRO A 91 2.24 0.41 -28.68
C PRO A 91 1.15 -0.64 -28.88
N VAL A 92 1.46 -1.91 -28.62
CA VAL A 92 0.51 -3.04 -28.80
C VAL A 92 -0.64 -2.94 -27.79
N HIS A 93 -0.45 -2.26 -26.65
CA HIS A 93 -1.50 -2.00 -25.66
C HIS A 93 -1.35 -0.63 -24.97
N PRO A 94 -2.46 0.13 -24.82
CA PRO A 94 -2.44 1.53 -24.36
C PRO A 94 -2.09 1.75 -22.87
N HIS A 95 -1.89 0.70 -22.07
CA HIS A 95 -1.68 0.82 -20.63
C HIS A 95 -0.25 0.55 -20.11
N TYR A 96 0.68 0.13 -20.97
CA TYR A 96 2.08 -0.09 -20.55
C TYR A 96 2.95 1.15 -20.82
N HIS A 97 2.67 2.25 -20.10
CA HIS A 97 3.66 3.31 -19.95
C HIS A 97 4.50 2.96 -18.72
N ASN A 98 5.57 2.21 -18.93
CA ASN A 98 6.55 1.94 -17.88
C ASN A 98 7.40 3.21 -17.71
N ASN A 99 7.14 3.96 -16.66
CA ASN A 99 8.06 4.91 -16.06
C ASN A 99 9.31 4.17 -15.57
N ALA A 100 10.24 3.92 -16.49
CA ALA A 100 11.46 3.17 -16.29
C ALA A 100 12.43 3.91 -15.34
N THR A 101 12.31 3.64 -14.04
CA THR A 101 13.34 3.90 -13.03
C THR A 101 14.02 2.61 -12.56
N PHE A 102 14.23 1.65 -13.46
CA PHE A 102 14.90 0.41 -13.11
C PHE A 102 15.78 -0.18 -14.22
N THR A 103 16.83 0.53 -14.60
CA THR A 103 17.95 -0.03 -15.38
C THR A 103 19.27 0.23 -14.65
N GLN A 104 19.37 -0.27 -13.41
CA GLN A 104 20.65 -0.40 -12.70
C GLN A 104 20.94 -1.85 -12.26
N ILE A 105 20.17 -2.83 -12.75
CA ILE A 105 20.36 -4.25 -12.43
C ILE A 105 21.10 -5.03 -13.52
N GLU A 106 21.15 -4.55 -14.76
CA GLU A 106 21.76 -5.32 -15.87
C GLU A 106 23.29 -5.45 -15.82
N LYS A 107 23.96 -4.85 -14.83
CA LYS A 107 25.42 -5.01 -14.63
C LYS A 107 25.80 -6.20 -13.74
N PHE A 108 24.84 -6.99 -13.26
CA PHE A 108 25.09 -8.14 -12.37
C PHE A 108 24.66 -9.50 -12.95
N THR A 109 25.08 -9.83 -14.17
CA THR A 109 25.24 -11.23 -14.60
C THR A 109 26.40 -11.36 -15.61
N PRO A 110 27.57 -11.89 -15.22
CA PRO A 110 28.54 -12.34 -16.19
C PRO A 110 28.17 -13.78 -16.59
N GLY A 111 27.60 -13.94 -17.78
CA GLY A 111 27.49 -15.24 -18.43
C GLY A 111 26.07 -15.76 -18.63
N LEU A 112 25.40 -15.26 -19.68
CA LEU A 112 24.56 -16.10 -20.53
C LEU A 112 24.31 -15.36 -21.86
N VAL A 113 25.29 -15.43 -22.75
CA VAL A 113 25.07 -15.16 -24.18
C VAL A 113 24.70 -16.50 -24.78
N TYR A 114 23.42 -16.71 -25.14
CA TYR A 114 23.05 -17.77 -26.05
C TYR A 114 22.55 -17.12 -27.35
N ASN A 115 23.31 -17.36 -28.41
CA ASN A 115 22.90 -17.05 -29.78
C ASN A 115 21.94 -18.16 -30.26
N THR A 116 20.86 -17.73 -30.89
CA THR A 116 20.36 -18.26 -32.18
C THR A 116 19.87 -19.72 -32.27
N ASP A 117 18.59 -19.82 -32.67
CA ASP A 117 17.91 -20.89 -33.40
C ASP A 117 17.70 -22.24 -32.73
N HIS A 118 16.57 -22.43 -32.03
CA HIS A 118 15.68 -23.59 -32.12
C HIS A 118 14.31 -23.27 -31.46
N PRO A 119 13.15 -23.62 -32.06
CA PRO A 119 11.86 -23.57 -31.38
C PRO A 119 11.75 -24.80 -30.49
N GLU A 120 12.30 -24.73 -29.27
CA GLU A 120 12.23 -25.84 -28.31
C GLU A 120 10.98 -25.73 -27.44
N GLU A 121 10.34 -26.87 -27.31
CA GLU A 121 9.11 -27.19 -26.59
C GLU A 121 9.10 -26.58 -25.18
N ILE A 122 7.93 -26.06 -24.78
CA ILE A 122 7.66 -25.51 -23.44
C ILE A 122 8.08 -26.58 -22.41
N PRO A 123 9.12 -26.33 -21.59
CA PRO A 123 9.52 -27.31 -20.60
C PRO A 123 8.39 -27.49 -19.59
N GLU A 124 7.91 -28.72 -19.44
CA GLU A 124 6.88 -29.12 -18.48
C GLU A 124 7.16 -28.56 -17.07
N ASP A 125 6.06 -28.20 -16.37
CA ASP A 125 5.97 -27.59 -15.04
C ASP A 125 6.82 -28.30 -13.97
N LYS A 126 8.13 -28.10 -13.99
CA LYS A 126 8.98 -28.38 -12.84
C LYS A 126 8.78 -27.23 -11.85
N PRO A 127 8.29 -27.50 -10.62
CA PRO A 127 8.12 -26.44 -9.65
C PRO A 127 9.48 -25.79 -9.39
N LEU A 128 9.51 -24.46 -9.50
CA LEU A 128 10.71 -23.69 -9.27
C LEU A 128 11.26 -24.00 -7.87
N PRO A 129 12.60 -24.06 -7.73
CA PRO A 129 13.20 -24.29 -6.42
C PRO A 129 12.79 -23.16 -5.46
N PRO A 130 12.53 -23.47 -4.19
CA PRO A 130 12.13 -22.47 -3.21
C PRO A 130 13.22 -21.40 -3.07
N MET A 131 12.80 -20.13 -3.11
CA MET A 131 13.70 -18.99 -3.01
C MET A 131 14.47 -19.02 -1.70
N ARG A 132 15.81 -18.96 -1.77
CA ARG A 132 16.66 -18.81 -0.58
C ARG A 132 16.40 -17.46 0.09
N MET A 133 16.12 -17.47 1.39
CA MET A 133 15.80 -16.27 2.18
C MET A 133 16.99 -15.78 3.03
N ASN A 134 18.17 -16.37 2.83
CA ASN A 134 19.39 -16.04 3.57
C ASN A 134 20.31 -15.23 2.66
N VAL A 135 20.35 -13.91 2.85
CA VAL A 135 21.14 -12.97 2.04
C VAL A 135 22.09 -12.21 2.97
N PHE A 136 23.38 -12.15 2.63
CA PHE A 136 24.45 -11.50 3.43
C PHE A 136 24.55 -11.98 4.89
N GLY A 137 24.25 -13.26 5.15
CA GLY A 137 24.29 -13.82 6.50
C GLY A 137 23.12 -13.41 7.40
N LEU A 138 22.13 -12.69 6.85
CA LEU A 138 20.87 -12.41 7.53
C LEU A 138 19.85 -13.50 7.18
N ASP A 139 19.34 -14.20 8.19
CA ASP A 139 18.27 -15.19 8.01
C ASP A 139 16.90 -14.51 8.09
N HIS A 140 16.34 -14.19 6.93
CA HIS A 140 15.05 -13.50 6.87
C HIS A 140 13.90 -14.43 7.28
N ALA A 141 14.05 -15.76 7.14
CA ALA A 141 13.01 -16.70 7.53
C ALA A 141 12.82 -16.69 9.05
N PHE A 142 13.91 -16.68 9.81
CA PHE A 142 13.86 -16.55 11.27
C PHE A 142 13.21 -15.21 11.70
N ILE A 143 13.61 -14.11 11.07
CA ILE A 143 13.08 -12.77 11.39
C ILE A 143 11.58 -12.71 11.11
N LEU A 144 11.14 -13.17 9.95
CA LEU A 144 9.73 -13.17 9.56
C LEU A 144 8.90 -14.07 10.47
N ASN A 145 9.40 -15.25 10.85
CA ASN A 145 8.73 -16.13 11.82
C ASN A 145 8.60 -15.46 13.19
N LYS A 146 9.66 -14.78 13.67
CA LYS A 146 9.63 -14.02 14.92
C LYS A 146 8.64 -12.85 14.88
N ILE A 147 8.52 -12.18 13.74
CA ILE A 147 7.50 -11.13 13.53
C ILE A 147 6.11 -11.75 13.55
N GLN A 148 5.88 -12.85 12.84
CA GLN A 148 4.59 -13.51 12.79
C GLN A 148 4.13 -14.02 14.17
N THR A 149 5.02 -14.61 14.96
CA THR A 149 4.68 -15.07 16.33
C THR A 149 4.34 -13.90 17.23
N ARG A 150 5.12 -12.82 17.20
CA ARG A 150 4.82 -11.58 17.95
C ARG A 150 3.51 -10.94 17.51
N MET A 151 3.27 -10.84 16.21
CA MET A 151 2.03 -10.29 15.63
C MET A 151 0.81 -11.13 16.03
N LYS A 152 0.92 -12.46 16.02
CA LYS A 152 -0.13 -13.37 16.52
C LYS A 152 -0.37 -13.17 18.02
N LYS A 153 0.69 -13.02 18.82
CA LYS A 153 0.61 -12.80 20.28
C LYS A 153 -0.04 -11.44 20.62
N THR A 154 0.23 -10.40 19.84
CA THR A 154 -0.36 -9.06 20.03
C THR A 154 -1.72 -8.89 19.35
N ARG A 155 -2.25 -9.94 18.70
CA ARG A 155 -3.52 -9.84 17.98
C ARG A 155 -4.67 -9.81 18.98
N ALA A 156 -5.15 -8.61 19.30
CA ALA A 156 -6.35 -8.44 20.10
C ALA A 156 -7.60 -8.86 19.31
N VAL A 157 -8.53 -9.57 19.97
CA VAL A 157 -9.76 -10.11 19.36
C VAL A 157 -10.65 -9.00 18.76
N HIS A 158 -10.58 -7.77 19.29
CA HIS A 158 -11.31 -6.61 18.77
C HIS A 158 -10.64 -5.94 17.56
N ARG A 159 -9.39 -6.30 17.23
CA ARG A 159 -8.63 -5.73 16.11
C ARG A 159 -8.69 -6.61 14.85
N SER A 160 -9.29 -7.80 14.96
CA SER A 160 -9.53 -8.71 13.83
C SER A 160 -10.94 -8.55 13.26
N GLU A 161 -11.44 -7.32 13.13
CA GLU A 161 -12.45 -7.08 12.11
C GLU A 161 -11.72 -6.95 10.77
N PRO A 162 -12.15 -7.66 9.71
CA PRO A 162 -11.58 -7.44 8.39
C PRO A 162 -11.87 -5.99 8.02
N ALA A 163 -10.80 -5.20 7.88
CA ALA A 163 -10.85 -3.90 7.22
C ALA A 163 -11.15 -4.14 5.72
N HIS A 164 -12.38 -4.52 5.41
CA HIS A 164 -12.99 -4.50 4.09
C HIS A 164 -13.98 -3.34 4.05
N LEU A 165 -13.45 -2.14 4.25
CA LEU A 165 -14.13 -0.89 3.93
C LEU A 165 -13.07 -0.01 3.29
N TYR A 166 -12.75 -0.24 2.03
CA TYR A 166 -12.26 0.72 1.03
C TYR A 166 -11.91 -0.05 -0.24
N GLN A 167 -12.90 -0.31 -1.09
CA GLN A 167 -12.67 -0.45 -2.53
C GLN A 167 -13.88 0.12 -3.28
N ASP A 168 -13.90 1.44 -3.42
CA ASP A 168 -14.38 2.03 -4.66
C ASP A 168 -13.22 1.93 -5.65
N THR A 169 -13.19 0.86 -6.46
CA THR A 169 -12.81 0.89 -7.88
C THR A 169 -13.05 -0.48 -8.52
N PRO A 170 -13.52 -0.49 -9.78
CA PRO A 170 -13.88 -1.70 -10.52
C PRO A 170 -12.66 -2.29 -11.23
N VAL A 171 -12.57 -3.62 -11.30
CA VAL A 171 -12.33 -4.45 -12.49
C VAL A 171 -12.14 -5.91 -12.04
N ASP A 172 -12.70 -6.79 -12.86
CA ASP A 172 -12.63 -8.24 -12.87
C ASP A 172 -11.27 -8.84 -12.46
N GLU A 173 -11.30 -9.72 -11.45
CA GLU A 173 -10.49 -10.94 -11.41
C GLU A 173 -11.26 -12.00 -10.59
N PRO A 174 -11.42 -13.25 -11.09
CA PRO A 174 -12.37 -14.21 -10.54
C PRO A 174 -11.85 -14.80 -9.23
N GLN A 175 -12.26 -14.21 -8.12
CA GLN A 175 -12.07 -14.82 -6.80
C GLN A 175 -13.04 -16.00 -6.66
N GLU A 176 -12.44 -17.19 -6.65
CA GLU A 176 -12.94 -18.49 -6.20
C GLU A 176 -14.37 -18.48 -5.64
N THR A 177 -15.27 -19.11 -6.41
CA THR A 177 -16.63 -19.41 -5.95
C THR A 177 -16.58 -20.07 -4.57
N PRO A 178 -17.24 -19.52 -3.53
CA PRO A 178 -17.30 -20.19 -2.24
C PRO A 178 -18.06 -21.49 -2.45
N GLU A 179 -17.38 -22.61 -2.21
CA GLU A 179 -17.95 -23.95 -2.27
C GLU A 179 -19.21 -23.95 -1.38
N TYR A 180 -20.37 -24.05 -2.03
CA TYR A 180 -21.65 -23.96 -1.35
C TYR A 180 -21.80 -25.17 -0.41
N LEU A 181 -21.42 -25.01 0.85
CA LEU A 181 -21.65 -26.00 1.90
C LEU A 181 -23.09 -26.53 1.81
N SER A 182 -23.27 -27.84 1.96
CA SER A 182 -24.59 -28.47 1.91
C SER A 182 -25.53 -27.83 2.93
N ALA A 183 -26.82 -27.74 2.62
CA ALA A 183 -27.82 -27.10 3.49
C ALA A 183 -27.78 -27.64 4.95
N LYS A 184 -27.48 -28.93 5.11
CA LYS A 184 -27.28 -29.56 6.42
C LYS A 184 -26.04 -29.04 7.14
N GLN A 185 -24.91 -28.89 6.44
CA GLN A 185 -23.67 -28.36 6.99
C GLN A 185 -23.82 -26.88 7.39
N ARG A 186 -24.60 -26.09 6.63
CA ARG A 186 -24.94 -24.71 6.99
C ARG A 186 -25.74 -24.65 8.28
N HIS A 187 -26.74 -25.51 8.42
CA HIS A 187 -27.54 -25.60 9.63
C HIS A 187 -26.69 -25.99 10.84
N ASP A 188 -25.81 -26.98 10.69
CA ASP A 188 -24.93 -27.44 11.77
C ASP A 188 -23.93 -26.35 12.19
N ASN A 189 -23.35 -25.64 11.23
CA ASN A 189 -22.44 -24.52 11.50
C ASN A 189 -23.18 -23.36 12.18
N PHE A 190 -24.41 -23.07 11.76
CA PHE A 190 -25.24 -22.07 12.40
C PHE A 190 -25.65 -22.45 13.82
N ALA A 191 -25.97 -23.72 14.06
CA ALA A 191 -26.27 -24.24 15.39
C ALA A 191 -25.04 -24.14 16.33
N LYS A 192 -23.84 -24.46 15.83
CA LYS A 192 -22.58 -24.26 16.56
C LYS A 192 -22.35 -22.78 16.90
N PHE A 193 -22.59 -21.89 15.96
CA PHE A 193 -22.48 -20.45 16.17
C PHE A 193 -23.41 -19.94 17.26
N LEU A 194 -24.70 -20.34 17.24
CA LEU A 194 -25.66 -19.96 18.27
C LEU A 194 -25.24 -20.47 19.66
N LYS A 195 -24.72 -21.70 19.76
CA LYS A 195 -24.17 -22.24 21.02
C LYS A 195 -22.99 -21.40 21.52
N HIS A 196 -22.03 -21.08 20.66
CA HIS A 196 -20.88 -20.24 21.03
C HIS A 196 -21.31 -18.85 21.48
N ARG A 197 -22.29 -18.25 20.80
CA ARG A 197 -22.85 -16.95 21.14
C ARG A 197 -23.58 -16.97 22.48
N GLN A 198 -24.32 -18.03 22.78
CA GLN A 198 -25.00 -18.15 24.07
C GLN A 198 -23.99 -18.31 25.22
N LEU A 199 -22.94 -19.11 25.02
CA LEU A 199 -21.87 -19.28 26.01
C LEU A 199 -21.10 -17.98 26.25
N SER A 200 -20.84 -17.16 25.22
CA SER A 200 -20.14 -15.89 25.40
C SER A 200 -20.98 -14.89 26.20
N ILE A 201 -22.29 -14.80 25.92
CA ILE A 201 -23.23 -13.98 26.68
C ILE A 201 -23.34 -14.45 28.13
N GLU A 202 -23.39 -15.75 28.36
CA GLU A 202 -23.47 -16.29 29.72
C GLU A 202 -22.18 -16.05 30.52
N LYS A 203 -21.01 -16.16 29.88
CA LYS A 203 -19.71 -15.86 30.50
C LYS A 203 -19.61 -14.39 30.90
N THR A 204 -19.97 -13.46 30.03
CA THR A 204 -19.94 -12.02 30.36
C THR A 204 -20.95 -11.70 31.46
N ALA A 205 -22.15 -12.30 31.42
CA ALA A 205 -23.16 -12.11 32.46
C ALA A 205 -22.76 -12.71 33.83
N LYS A 206 -21.99 -13.80 33.87
CA LYS A 206 -21.45 -14.35 35.13
C LYS A 206 -20.30 -13.52 35.67
N SER A 207 -19.44 -13.00 34.79
CA SER A 207 -18.36 -12.08 35.16
C SER A 207 -18.90 -10.82 35.82
N THR A 208 -19.99 -10.24 35.30
CA THR A 208 -20.58 -9.02 35.89
C THR A 208 -21.35 -9.29 37.19
N LYS A 209 -21.91 -10.50 37.38
CA LYS A 209 -22.65 -10.86 38.60
C LYS A 209 -21.77 -11.15 39.82
N ASN A 210 -20.56 -11.66 39.58
CA ASN A 210 -19.57 -11.91 40.64
C ASN A 210 -18.51 -10.79 40.74
N TYR A 211 -18.74 -9.68 40.04
CA TYR A 211 -17.81 -8.55 40.04
C TYR A 211 -17.75 -7.91 41.42
N ARG A 212 -16.56 -7.91 42.01
CA ARG A 212 -16.21 -7.09 43.18
C ARG A 212 -15.18 -6.06 42.71
N PRO A 213 -15.37 -4.77 43.01
CA PRO A 213 -14.39 -3.73 42.66
C PRO A 213 -12.98 -4.00 43.22
N GLU A 214 -12.89 -4.78 44.30
CA GLU A 214 -11.60 -5.23 44.87
C GLU A 214 -10.83 -6.18 43.94
N LEU A 215 -11.50 -6.90 43.02
CA LEU A 215 -10.83 -7.83 42.11
C LEU A 215 -9.91 -7.12 41.11
N ASP A 216 -10.29 -5.92 40.67
CA ASP A 216 -9.52 -5.10 39.73
C ASP A 216 -8.20 -4.59 40.35
N LEU A 217 -8.18 -4.41 41.68
CA LEU A 217 -6.98 -3.98 42.39
C LEU A 217 -5.92 -5.10 42.50
N TYR A 218 -6.36 -6.35 42.53
CA TYR A 218 -5.45 -7.50 42.57
C TYR A 218 -5.06 -8.00 41.18
N GLU A 219 -5.73 -7.56 40.11
CA GLU A 219 -5.43 -8.00 38.74
C GLU A 219 -4.05 -7.51 38.29
N ASP A 220 -3.71 -6.24 38.55
CA ASP A 220 -2.39 -5.69 38.26
C ASP A 220 -1.27 -6.35 39.08
N GLU A 221 -1.52 -6.60 40.37
CA GLU A 221 -0.56 -7.24 41.29
C GLU A 221 -0.33 -8.73 40.94
N LEU A 222 -1.37 -9.45 40.50
CA LEU A 222 -1.26 -10.82 39.98
C LEU A 222 -0.54 -10.88 38.62
N LEU A 223 -0.76 -9.89 37.75
CA LEU A 223 -0.07 -9.81 36.47
C LEU A 223 1.43 -9.56 36.67
N GLU A 224 1.78 -8.76 37.68
CA GLU A 224 3.15 -8.45 38.06
C GLU A 224 3.83 -9.63 38.75
N SER A 225 3.13 -10.33 39.65
CA SER A 225 3.58 -11.58 40.27
C SER A 225 3.79 -12.71 39.23
N SER A 226 2.89 -12.84 38.27
CA SER A 226 2.99 -13.79 37.16
C SER A 226 4.21 -13.52 36.27
N LYS A 227 4.46 -12.24 35.94
CA LYS A 227 5.66 -11.84 35.18
C LYS A 227 6.96 -12.15 35.94
N LEU A 228 6.98 -11.92 37.25
CA LEU A 228 8.14 -12.20 38.10
C LEU A 228 8.41 -13.70 38.20
N TYR A 229 7.36 -14.52 38.20
CA TYR A 229 7.48 -15.98 38.18
C TYR A 229 7.99 -16.51 36.83
N ASP A 230 7.50 -15.97 35.71
CA ASP A 230 8.01 -16.29 34.36
C ASP A 230 9.50 -15.92 34.22
N GLU A 231 9.92 -14.77 34.77
CA GLU A 231 11.32 -14.32 34.75
C GLU A 231 12.24 -15.17 35.65
N PHE A 232 11.73 -15.69 36.78
CA PHE A 232 12.48 -16.58 37.68
C PHE A 232 12.64 -18.01 37.13
N VAL A 233 11.69 -18.48 36.32
CA VAL A 233 11.72 -19.82 35.70
C VAL A 233 12.68 -19.86 34.50
N ASP A 234 12.90 -18.74 33.80
CA ASP A 234 13.84 -18.64 32.68
C ASP A 234 15.33 -18.58 33.12
N GLU A 235 15.63 -18.33 34.41
CA GLU A 235 17.01 -18.25 34.94
C GLU A 235 17.55 -19.59 35.50
N PHE A 236 16.69 -20.58 35.73
CA PHE A 236 17.09 -21.94 36.10
C PHE A 236 17.27 -22.81 34.85
N ASP A 237 18.46 -22.73 34.24
CA ASP A 237 18.88 -23.61 33.15
C ASP A 237 18.90 -25.07 33.66
N GLU A 238 18.09 -25.93 33.06
CA GLU A 238 17.80 -27.33 33.47
C GLU A 238 18.96 -28.30 33.17
N LYS A 239 20.21 -27.84 33.28
CA LYS A 239 21.41 -28.59 32.89
C LYS A 239 22.53 -28.46 33.92
N ASP A 240 22.34 -29.00 35.11
CA ASP A 240 23.45 -29.42 35.99
C ASP A 240 23.02 -30.41 37.08
N TYR A 241 22.18 -31.39 36.72
CA TYR A 241 22.10 -32.62 37.52
C TYR A 241 23.13 -33.62 36.98
N ILE A 242 24.27 -33.67 37.66
CA ILE A 242 25.25 -34.77 37.56
C ILE A 242 24.54 -36.05 38.01
N ASN A 243 24.28 -36.95 37.06
CA ASN A 243 23.75 -38.28 37.35
C ASN A 243 24.91 -39.21 37.76
N GLU A 244 25.40 -39.06 38.99
CA GLU A 244 26.31 -40.04 39.60
C GLU A 244 25.48 -41.17 40.23
N SER A 245 25.05 -42.13 39.40
CA SER A 245 24.72 -43.47 39.88
C SER A 245 24.76 -44.51 38.76
N GLU A 246 25.96 -44.86 38.32
CA GLU A 246 26.25 -46.19 37.77
C GLU A 246 27.68 -46.59 38.15
N GLU A 247 27.83 -47.24 39.32
CA GLU A 247 28.94 -48.15 39.59
C GLU A 247 28.39 -49.37 40.38
N ASN A 248 28.67 -50.57 39.84
CA ASN A 248 28.47 -51.92 40.38
C ASN A 248 27.01 -52.44 40.36
N TYR A 249 26.66 -53.57 39.73
CA TYR A 249 27.36 -54.84 39.47
C TYR A 249 26.83 -55.49 38.18
#